data_AF-A0A091QRQ8-F1
#
_entry.id   AF-A0A091QRQ8-F1
#
_cell.length_a   1.000
_cell.length_b   1.000
_cell.length_c   1.000
_cell.angle_alpha   90.00
_cell.angle_beta   90.00
_cell.angle_gamma   90.00
#
_symmetry.space_group_name_H-M   'P 1'
#
loop_
_entity.id
_entity.type
_entity.pdbx_description
1 polymer ?
#
loop_
_entity_poly.entity_id
_entity_poly.type
_entity_poly.pdbx_seq_one_letter_code
_entity_poly.pdbx_strand_id
1 'polypeptide(L)'
;NSIWVSTDHDEIEKVAKQFGARVHRRSPEVSQDSSTSLEAIREFLNHHHEVDIVGNIQATSPCLHPSDLIKVADLIQKEGFDSVFSVVRRHQFRWSEVKKGENKMTEPQNLNPAKRYRRQDWPGELYENGSFYFAKRHLIEKGYLQGGKMAYYEMRAEHSVDIDIDIDWPIAEQRVLSFGYFGKEPLKEVKLLVCSFDGCLTNGRIYVTEDQKEMVSYDYRDIVGIDLLKKRGIQVRLIADRDCLKTLSAMQLGCIAKVSATNKLQVLEDWKKDMGLSWKEIAYLGNEESDVECLKKAGMSGVPADACALAQKAAGYICKSSGGSGAVREFAEHIFLLLEKVNSARKQ
;
A
#
# COMPACT_ATOMS: atom_id res chain seq x y z
N ASN A 1 -15.52 8.73 17.02
CA ASN A 1 -15.86 7.75 18.09
C ASN A 1 -15.73 6.28 17.67
N SER A 2 -15.55 5.95 16.40
CA SER A 2 -15.25 4.58 15.93
C SER A 2 -14.71 4.63 14.49
N ILE A 3 -13.97 3.60 14.08
CA ILE A 3 -13.50 3.41 12.70
C ILE A 3 -14.04 2.06 12.24
N TRP A 4 -14.70 2.03 11.09
CA TRP A 4 -15.37 0.84 10.56
C TRP A 4 -14.93 0.56 9.12
N VAL A 5 -14.91 -0.71 8.77
CA VAL A 5 -14.81 -1.20 7.39
C VAL A 5 -16.05 -2.05 7.12
N SER A 6 -16.81 -1.66 6.09
CA SER A 6 -17.95 -2.44 5.58
C SER A 6 -17.44 -3.36 4.47
N THR A 7 -17.55 -4.68 4.64
CA THR A 7 -17.06 -5.65 3.65
C THR A 7 -17.85 -6.96 3.68
N ASP A 8 -17.89 -7.62 2.54
CA ASP A 8 -18.48 -8.94 2.31
C ASP A 8 -17.40 -10.04 2.26
N HIS A 9 -16.11 -9.68 2.22
CA HIS A 9 -15.00 -10.60 1.99
C HIS A 9 -14.15 -10.87 3.25
N ASP A 10 -13.87 -12.15 3.54
CA ASP A 10 -13.15 -12.57 4.75
C ASP A 10 -11.71 -12.04 4.83
N GLU A 11 -10.99 -12.00 3.71
CA GLU A 11 -9.62 -11.45 3.69
C GLU A 11 -9.61 -9.94 3.97
N ILE A 12 -10.61 -9.19 3.50
CA ILE A 12 -10.71 -7.76 3.79
C ILE A 12 -11.03 -7.55 5.28
N GLU A 13 -11.89 -8.39 5.86
CA GLU A 13 -12.16 -8.37 7.30
C GLU A 13 -10.89 -8.62 8.13
N LYS A 14 -10.07 -9.61 7.74
CA LYS A 14 -8.80 -9.90 8.42
C LYS A 14 -7.86 -8.69 8.39
N VAL A 15 -7.68 -8.08 7.22
CA VAL A 15 -6.84 -6.89 7.06
C VAL A 15 -7.39 -5.72 7.87
N ALA A 16 -8.69 -5.44 7.81
CA ALA A 16 -9.32 -4.38 8.60
C ALA A 16 -9.07 -4.53 10.10
N LYS A 17 -9.21 -5.75 10.64
CA LYS A 17 -8.91 -6.05 12.06
C LYS A 17 -7.44 -5.87 12.41
N GLN A 18 -6.52 -6.24 11.51
CA GLN A 18 -5.08 -6.01 11.72
C GLN A 18 -4.74 -4.53 11.89
N PHE A 19 -5.45 -3.65 11.18
CA PHE A 19 -5.32 -2.19 11.30
C PHE A 19 -6.18 -1.58 12.43
N GLY A 20 -6.83 -2.41 13.25
CA GLY A 20 -7.61 -1.97 14.42
C GLY A 20 -8.99 -1.39 14.08
N ALA A 21 -9.46 -1.53 12.85
CA ALA A 21 -10.80 -1.13 12.47
C ALA A 21 -11.84 -2.17 12.94
N ARG A 22 -13.04 -1.70 13.29
CA ARG A 22 -14.20 -2.57 13.48
C ARG A 22 -14.72 -2.99 12.10
N VAL A 23 -15.37 -4.15 12.03
CA VAL A 23 -15.87 -4.66 10.76
C VAL A 23 -17.38 -4.82 10.83
N HIS A 24 -18.06 -4.31 9.80
CA HIS A 24 -19.46 -4.58 9.52
C HIS A 24 -19.53 -5.52 8.31
N ARG A 25 -20.11 -6.71 8.50
CA ARG A 25 -20.32 -7.65 7.40
C ARG A 25 -21.56 -7.23 6.64
N ARG A 26 -21.35 -6.63 5.47
CA ARG A 26 -22.44 -6.19 4.60
C ARG A 26 -23.04 -7.35 3.83
N SER A 27 -24.27 -7.16 3.41
CA SER A 27 -25.00 -8.14 2.61
C SER A 27 -24.44 -8.24 1.18
N PRO A 28 -24.65 -9.37 0.49
CA PRO A 28 -24.36 -9.50 -0.94
C PRO A 28 -25.16 -8.51 -1.80
N GLU A 29 -26.32 -8.03 -1.32
CA GLU A 29 -27.19 -7.12 -2.06
C GLU A 29 -26.58 -5.74 -2.25
N VAL A 30 -25.81 -5.23 -1.28
CA VAL A 30 -25.11 -3.93 -1.35
C VAL A 30 -23.63 -4.04 -1.72
N SER A 31 -23.25 -5.19 -2.28
CA SER A 31 -21.87 -5.52 -2.68
C SER A 31 -21.71 -5.75 -4.19
N GLN A 32 -22.73 -5.42 -4.99
CA GLN A 32 -22.70 -5.60 -6.44
C GLN A 32 -21.98 -4.41 -7.12
N ASP A 33 -21.47 -4.62 -8.33
CA ASP A 33 -20.85 -3.55 -9.13
C ASP A 33 -21.81 -2.39 -9.45
N SER A 34 -23.12 -2.67 -9.42
CA SER A 34 -24.18 -1.68 -9.58
C SER A 34 -24.63 -1.01 -8.27
N SER A 35 -24.20 -1.53 -7.11
CA SER A 35 -24.56 -0.99 -5.80
C SER A 35 -23.87 0.35 -5.58
N THR A 36 -24.63 1.33 -5.10
CA THR A 36 -24.12 2.67 -4.81
C THR A 36 -23.49 2.73 -3.43
N SER A 37 -22.54 3.65 -3.23
CA SER A 37 -21.98 3.91 -1.89
C SER A 37 -23.06 4.27 -0.86
N LEU A 38 -24.11 4.96 -1.29
CA LEU A 38 -25.22 5.37 -0.43
C LEU A 38 -26.03 4.17 0.10
N GLU A 39 -26.24 3.13 -0.70
CA GLU A 39 -26.93 1.90 -0.28
C GLU A 39 -26.15 1.18 0.81
N ALA A 40 -24.83 1.00 0.62
CA ALA A 40 -23.97 0.37 1.62
C ALA A 40 -23.89 1.16 2.93
N ILE A 41 -23.87 2.51 2.86
CA ILE A 41 -23.86 3.36 4.07
C ILE A 41 -25.21 3.29 4.80
N ARG A 42 -26.33 3.23 4.07
CA ARG A 42 -27.66 3.08 4.68
C ARG A 42 -27.81 1.74 5.38
N GLU A 43 -27.36 0.65 4.77
CA GLU A 43 -27.35 -0.67 5.41
C GLU A 43 -26.55 -0.65 6.71
N PHE A 44 -25.36 -0.04 6.69
CA PHE A 44 -24.55 0.14 7.89
C PHE A 44 -25.30 0.93 8.98
N LEU A 45 -25.90 2.07 8.63
CA LEU A 45 -26.63 2.90 9.59
C LEU A 45 -27.91 2.27 10.16
N ASN A 46 -28.50 1.30 9.46
CA ASN A 46 -29.63 0.51 9.94
C ASN A 46 -29.24 -0.47 11.05
N HIS A 47 -27.97 -0.91 11.09
CA HIS A 47 -27.45 -1.81 12.12
C HIS A 47 -26.73 -1.06 13.26
N HIS A 48 -26.31 0.18 13.00
CA HIS A 48 -25.49 0.98 13.91
C HIS A 48 -26.18 2.30 14.25
N HIS A 49 -27.28 2.24 15.03
CA HIS A 49 -28.08 3.40 15.43
C HIS A 49 -27.32 4.43 16.26
N GLU A 50 -26.22 4.04 16.90
CA GLU A 50 -25.33 4.91 17.67
C GLU A 50 -24.51 5.90 16.82
N VAL A 51 -24.52 5.76 15.49
CA VAL A 51 -23.75 6.61 14.57
C VAL A 51 -24.61 7.77 14.06
N ASP A 52 -24.21 9.00 14.38
CA ASP A 52 -24.92 10.22 13.96
C ASP A 52 -24.34 10.91 12.73
N ILE A 53 -23.02 10.80 12.53
CA ILE A 53 -22.27 11.41 11.43
C ILE A 53 -21.43 10.31 10.79
N VAL A 54 -21.57 10.14 9.48
CA VAL A 54 -20.77 9.21 8.70
C VAL A 54 -19.70 10.00 7.98
N GLY A 55 -18.44 9.62 8.16
CA GLY A 55 -17.34 9.99 7.26
C GLY A 55 -17.03 8.80 6.36
N ASN A 56 -17.61 8.79 5.16
CA ASN A 56 -17.34 7.77 4.14
C ASN A 56 -16.00 8.09 3.47
N ILE A 57 -14.99 7.24 3.66
CA ILE A 57 -13.63 7.43 3.13
C ILE A 57 -13.38 6.33 2.10
N GLN A 58 -12.94 6.69 0.88
CA GLN A 58 -12.69 5.70 -0.16
C GLN A 58 -11.23 5.25 -0.16
N ALA A 59 -11.00 3.93 -0.19
CA ALA A 59 -9.67 3.35 -0.18
C ALA A 59 -8.87 3.60 -1.48
N THR A 60 -9.55 3.98 -2.57
CA THR A 60 -8.92 4.35 -3.86
C THR A 60 -8.20 5.70 -3.80
N SER A 61 -8.34 6.45 -2.70
CA SER A 61 -7.59 7.68 -2.39
C SER A 61 -6.60 7.48 -1.23
N PRO A 62 -5.50 6.73 -1.41
CA PRO A 62 -4.63 6.31 -0.30
C PRO A 62 -3.74 7.40 0.30
N CYS A 63 -3.69 8.61 -0.29
CA CYS A 63 -2.83 9.69 0.18
C CYS A 63 -3.49 10.61 1.23
N LEU A 64 -4.61 10.19 1.82
CA LEU A 64 -5.36 10.95 2.81
C LEU A 64 -4.57 11.13 4.13
N HIS A 65 -4.56 12.35 4.66
CA HIS A 65 -3.88 12.69 5.91
C HIS A 65 -4.87 12.91 7.07
N PRO A 66 -4.52 12.51 8.31
CA PRO A 66 -5.38 12.78 9.46
C PRO A 66 -5.66 14.28 9.69
N SER A 67 -4.75 15.16 9.30
CA SER A 67 -4.93 16.61 9.40
C SER A 67 -6.12 17.13 8.59
N ASP A 68 -6.39 16.55 7.43
CA ASP A 68 -7.55 16.90 6.61
C ASP A 68 -8.85 16.48 7.28
N LEU A 69 -8.89 15.24 7.80
CA LEU A 69 -10.05 14.71 8.52
C LEU A 69 -10.37 15.49 9.79
N ILE A 70 -9.36 15.95 10.53
CA ILE A 70 -9.55 16.78 11.73
C ILE A 70 -10.20 18.12 11.36
N LYS A 71 -9.74 18.78 10.30
CA LYS A 71 -10.33 20.06 9.84
C LYS A 71 -11.77 19.87 9.37
N VAL A 72 -12.07 18.78 8.68
CA VAL A 72 -13.44 18.47 8.24
C VAL A 72 -14.36 18.18 9.43
N ALA A 73 -13.86 17.46 10.44
CA ALA A 73 -14.59 17.27 11.68
C ALA A 73 -14.89 18.61 12.38
N ASP A 74 -13.93 19.53 12.39
CA ASP A 74 -14.11 20.89 12.92
C ASP A 74 -15.20 21.67 12.16
N LEU A 75 -15.23 21.60 10.83
CA LEU A 75 -16.29 22.24 10.02
C LEU A 75 -17.68 21.72 10.44
N ILE A 76 -17.84 20.42 10.64
CA ILE A 76 -19.14 19.84 11.01
C ILE A 76 -19.51 20.18 12.45
N GLN A 77 -18.57 20.04 13.39
CA GLN A 77 -18.85 20.18 14.83
C GLN A 77 -18.91 21.64 15.30
N LYS A 78 -18.02 22.50 14.81
CA LYS A 78 -17.91 23.90 15.25
C LYS A 78 -18.73 24.84 14.37
N GLU A 79 -18.71 24.63 13.06
CA GLU A 79 -19.42 25.50 12.11
C GLU A 79 -20.81 24.98 11.72
N GLY A 80 -21.16 23.76 12.15
CA GLY A 80 -22.50 23.20 12.04
C GLY A 80 -22.91 22.79 10.62
N PHE A 81 -21.95 22.47 9.74
CA PHE A 81 -22.25 21.92 8.41
C PHE A 81 -22.95 20.54 8.53
N ASP A 82 -23.87 20.25 7.61
CA ASP A 82 -24.60 18.98 7.56
C ASP A 82 -23.90 17.93 6.69
N SER A 83 -23.18 18.39 5.66
CA SER A 83 -22.31 17.55 4.85
C SER A 83 -21.08 18.30 4.35
N VAL A 84 -19.94 17.62 4.32
CA VAL A 84 -18.66 18.14 3.80
C VAL A 84 -17.98 17.07 2.95
N PHE A 85 -17.53 17.42 1.75
CA PHE A 85 -16.90 16.46 0.82
C PHE A 85 -15.58 17.01 0.26
N SER A 86 -14.69 16.10 -0.12
CA SER A 86 -13.36 16.46 -0.61
C SER A 86 -13.36 16.87 -2.08
N VAL A 87 -12.62 17.94 -2.40
CA VAL A 87 -12.43 18.43 -3.76
C VAL A 87 -10.97 18.73 -4.05
N VAL A 88 -10.61 18.80 -5.34
CA VAL A 88 -9.32 19.25 -5.84
C VAL A 88 -9.52 20.33 -6.91
N ARG A 89 -8.63 21.31 -6.93
CA ARG A 89 -8.62 22.36 -7.94
C ARG A 89 -7.86 21.95 -9.18
N ARG A 90 -8.49 22.07 -10.35
CA ARG A 90 -7.89 21.78 -11.66
C ARG A 90 -8.00 22.97 -12.60
N HIS A 91 -6.99 23.11 -13.46
CA HIS A 91 -6.90 24.18 -14.46
C HIS A 91 -7.01 23.56 -15.85
N GLN A 92 -8.12 22.87 -16.11
CA GLN A 92 -8.41 22.19 -17.37
C GLN A 92 -9.48 22.96 -18.14
N PHE A 93 -9.33 23.01 -19.46
CA PHE A 93 -10.33 23.63 -20.32
C PHE A 93 -11.36 22.60 -20.76
N ARG A 94 -12.64 22.93 -20.59
CA ARG A 94 -13.77 22.08 -20.97
C ARG A 94 -14.37 22.54 -22.29
N TRP A 95 -14.78 21.56 -23.08
CA TRP A 95 -15.42 21.72 -24.39
C TRP A 95 -16.65 20.82 -24.44
N SER A 96 -17.67 21.20 -25.20
CA SER A 96 -18.87 20.36 -25.35
C SER A 96 -18.56 19.07 -26.12
N GLU A 97 -19.16 17.97 -25.68
CA GLU A 97 -19.14 16.71 -26.43
C GLU A 97 -20.08 16.81 -27.64
N VAL A 98 -19.64 16.31 -28.80
CA VAL A 98 -20.46 16.21 -30.02
C VAL A 98 -20.56 14.74 -30.42
N LYS A 99 -21.78 14.21 -30.45
CA LYS A 99 -22.01 12.82 -30.85
C LYS A 99 -22.00 12.67 -32.36
N LYS A 100 -21.50 11.53 -32.82
CA LYS A 100 -21.48 11.19 -34.26
C LYS A 100 -22.91 11.22 -34.83
N GLY A 101 -23.12 12.06 -35.84
CA GLY A 101 -24.43 12.24 -36.49
C GLY A 101 -25.22 13.47 -36.00
N GLU A 102 -24.76 14.18 -34.97
CA GLU A 102 -25.34 15.47 -34.59
C GLU A 102 -24.77 16.60 -35.45
N ASN A 103 -25.62 17.49 -35.96
CA ASN A 103 -25.19 18.70 -36.66
C ASN A 103 -24.86 19.84 -35.68
N LYS A 104 -24.06 19.53 -34.65
CA LYS A 104 -23.61 20.47 -33.63
C LYS A 104 -22.08 20.59 -33.68
N MET A 105 -21.58 21.78 -33.36
CA MET A 105 -20.14 22.04 -33.27
C MET A 105 -19.70 22.03 -31.80
N THR A 106 -18.44 21.70 -31.56
CA THR A 106 -17.82 21.77 -30.23
C THR A 106 -17.69 23.23 -29.81
N GLU A 107 -18.14 23.53 -28.59
CA GLU A 107 -18.16 24.87 -28.01
C GLU A 107 -17.35 24.92 -26.71
N PRO A 108 -16.63 26.04 -26.45
CA PRO A 108 -15.86 26.22 -25.22
C PRO A 108 -16.79 26.45 -24.02
N GLN A 109 -16.60 25.70 -22.92
CA GLN A 109 -17.46 25.82 -21.73
C GLN A 109 -16.91 26.77 -20.66
N ASN A 110 -15.59 26.81 -20.46
CA ASN A 110 -14.94 27.57 -19.37
C ASN A 110 -13.75 28.43 -19.85
N LEU A 111 -13.67 28.70 -21.15
CA LEU A 111 -12.60 29.52 -21.74
C LEU A 111 -13.12 30.40 -22.88
N ASN A 112 -12.39 31.48 -23.16
CA ASN A 112 -12.47 32.17 -24.44
C ASN A 112 -11.31 31.68 -25.33
N PRO A 113 -11.56 31.00 -26.46
CA PRO A 113 -10.51 30.52 -27.35
C PRO A 113 -9.60 31.62 -27.90
N ALA A 114 -10.12 32.84 -28.06
CA ALA A 114 -9.35 34.01 -28.50
C ALA A 114 -8.47 34.61 -27.38
N LYS A 115 -8.73 34.27 -26.11
CA LYS A 115 -7.95 34.76 -24.95
C LYS A 115 -7.83 33.65 -23.90
N ARG A 116 -6.93 32.71 -24.16
CA ARG A 116 -6.68 31.55 -23.29
C ARG A 116 -5.90 31.99 -22.04
N TYR A 117 -6.46 31.71 -20.87
CA TYR A 117 -5.80 31.97 -19.58
C TYR A 117 -4.59 31.05 -19.38
N ARG A 118 -3.51 31.55 -18.76
CA ARG A 118 -2.48 30.68 -18.18
C ARG A 118 -3.01 30.14 -16.84
N ARG A 119 -2.39 29.09 -16.29
CA ARG A 119 -2.84 28.49 -15.02
C ARG A 119 -2.89 29.50 -13.87
N GLN A 120 -1.95 30.43 -13.81
CA GLN A 120 -1.90 31.47 -12.78
C GLN A 120 -2.89 32.63 -13.00
N ASP A 121 -3.52 32.71 -14.17
CA ASP A 121 -4.37 33.86 -14.54
C ASP A 121 -5.85 33.63 -14.20
N TRP A 122 -6.21 32.46 -13.66
CA TRP A 122 -7.57 32.14 -13.24
C TRP A 122 -7.57 31.11 -12.11
N PRO A 123 -8.61 31.07 -11.26
CA PRO A 123 -8.63 30.22 -10.08
C PRO A 123 -8.86 28.72 -10.38
N GLY A 124 -9.09 28.32 -11.63
CA GLY A 124 -9.47 26.95 -11.95
C GLY A 124 -10.90 26.59 -11.51
N GLU A 125 -11.21 25.30 -11.60
CA GLU A 125 -12.49 24.72 -11.17
C GLU A 125 -12.26 23.63 -10.12
N LEU A 126 -13.23 23.45 -9.24
CA LEU A 126 -13.20 22.42 -8.19
C LEU A 126 -13.92 21.17 -8.69
N TYR A 127 -13.28 20.02 -8.48
CA TYR A 127 -13.81 18.71 -8.80
C TYR A 127 -13.74 17.84 -7.57
N GLU A 128 -14.75 17.00 -7.34
CA GLU A 128 -14.62 15.94 -6.35
C GLU A 128 -13.43 15.05 -6.70
N ASN A 129 -12.77 14.54 -5.66
CA ASN A 129 -11.58 13.70 -5.82
C ASN A 129 -11.73 12.31 -5.20
N GLY A 130 -12.95 11.93 -4.82
CA GLY A 130 -13.23 10.60 -4.26
C GLY A 130 -12.59 10.30 -2.91
N SER A 131 -11.94 11.26 -2.23
CA SER A 131 -11.25 10.93 -0.98
C SER A 131 -12.20 10.68 0.19
N PHE A 132 -13.13 11.60 0.46
CA PHE A 132 -14.12 11.42 1.52
C PHE A 132 -15.42 12.20 1.31
N TYR A 133 -16.48 11.69 1.95
CA TYR A 133 -17.83 12.26 1.99
C TYR A 133 -18.37 12.18 3.43
N PHE A 134 -18.43 13.32 4.11
CA PHE A 134 -19.04 13.41 5.43
C PHE A 134 -20.49 13.87 5.34
N ALA A 135 -21.39 13.19 6.02
CA ALA A 135 -22.80 13.56 6.10
C ALA A 135 -23.44 13.11 7.42
N LYS A 136 -24.39 13.91 7.91
CA LYS A 136 -25.25 13.54 9.04
C LYS A 136 -26.26 12.46 8.64
N ARG A 137 -26.60 11.58 9.59
CA ARG A 137 -27.58 10.49 9.46
C ARG A 137 -28.86 10.91 8.74
N HIS A 138 -29.47 12.02 9.17
CA HIS A 138 -30.74 12.47 8.61
C HIS A 138 -30.69 12.82 7.10
N LEU A 139 -29.52 13.17 6.55
CA LEU A 139 -29.35 13.37 5.10
C LEU A 139 -29.29 12.03 4.38
N ILE A 140 -28.50 11.11 4.92
CA ILE A 140 -28.29 9.77 4.35
C ILE A 140 -29.60 8.99 4.33
N GLU A 141 -30.40 9.06 5.41
CA GLU A 141 -31.73 8.45 5.48
C GLU A 141 -32.66 9.02 4.41
N LYS A 142 -32.59 10.33 4.12
CA LYS A 142 -33.32 10.98 3.02
C LYS A 142 -32.77 10.68 1.63
N GLY A 143 -31.58 10.10 1.53
CA GLY A 143 -30.97 9.69 0.26
C GLY A 143 -29.96 10.66 -0.30
N TYR A 144 -29.39 11.50 0.55
CA TYR A 144 -28.38 12.49 0.16
C TYR A 144 -27.04 12.18 0.84
N LEU A 145 -25.99 12.05 0.03
CA LEU A 145 -24.59 12.09 0.51
C LEU A 145 -24.12 13.53 0.72
N GLN A 146 -24.66 14.47 -0.05
CA GLN A 146 -24.36 15.89 0.02
C GLN A 146 -25.69 16.64 0.07
N GLY A 147 -25.90 17.45 1.10
CA GLY A 147 -27.16 18.17 1.29
C GLY A 147 -27.19 19.05 2.53
N GLY A 148 -28.30 19.76 2.74
CA GLY A 148 -28.44 20.68 3.87
C GLY A 148 -27.43 21.84 3.80
N LYS A 149 -26.85 22.22 4.94
CA LYS A 149 -25.74 23.16 4.99
C LYS A 149 -24.47 22.47 4.48
N MET A 150 -24.18 22.65 3.18
CA MET A 150 -23.06 22.00 2.50
C MET A 150 -21.78 22.84 2.49
N ALA A 151 -20.63 22.17 2.58
CA ALA A 151 -19.33 22.74 2.26
C ALA A 151 -18.48 21.73 1.47
N TYR A 152 -17.48 22.23 0.75
CA TYR A 152 -16.39 21.41 0.23
C TYR A 152 -15.13 21.63 1.07
N TYR A 153 -14.22 20.66 1.05
CA TYR A 153 -12.87 20.80 1.59
C TYR A 153 -11.86 20.60 0.46
N GLU A 154 -11.14 21.67 0.11
CA GLU A 154 -10.10 21.61 -0.93
C GLU A 154 -8.85 20.91 -0.40
N MET A 155 -8.61 19.71 -0.90
CA MET A 155 -7.39 18.94 -0.64
C MET A 155 -6.25 19.39 -1.56
N ARG A 156 -5.03 19.20 -1.07
CA ARG A 156 -3.82 19.33 -1.89
C ARG A 156 -3.85 18.38 -3.08
N ALA A 157 -3.37 18.85 -4.23
CA ALA A 157 -3.35 18.04 -5.46
C ALA A 157 -2.51 16.78 -5.32
N GLU A 158 -1.47 16.80 -4.49
CA GLU A 158 -0.59 15.67 -4.20
C GLU A 158 -1.30 14.54 -3.45
N HIS A 159 -2.33 14.87 -2.67
CA HIS A 159 -3.16 13.91 -1.94
C HIS A 159 -4.36 13.43 -2.76
N SER A 160 -4.61 14.06 -3.91
CA SER A 160 -5.70 13.74 -4.83
C SER A 160 -5.23 12.70 -5.85
N VAL A 161 -5.30 11.43 -5.44
CA VAL A 161 -5.00 10.26 -6.28
C VAL A 161 -6.26 9.43 -6.32
N ASP A 162 -6.70 9.06 -7.52
CA ASP A 162 -7.71 8.04 -7.67
C ASP A 162 -7.05 6.83 -8.32
N ILE A 163 -7.36 5.64 -7.81
CA ILE A 163 -6.89 4.36 -8.35
C ILE A 163 -8.11 3.71 -8.98
N ASP A 164 -8.28 3.92 -10.28
CA ASP A 164 -9.44 3.41 -11.02
C ASP A 164 -9.09 2.17 -11.84
N ILE A 165 -7.87 2.11 -12.38
CA ILE A 165 -7.41 1.02 -13.26
C ILE A 165 -6.00 0.55 -12.93
N ASP A 166 -5.64 -0.66 -13.38
CA ASP A 166 -4.32 -1.27 -13.11
C ASP A 166 -3.13 -0.39 -13.56
N ILE A 167 -3.33 0.45 -14.59
CA ILE A 167 -2.31 1.38 -15.07
C ILE A 167 -1.93 2.40 -13.98
N ASP A 168 -2.86 2.74 -13.09
CA ASP A 168 -2.62 3.69 -12.00
C ASP A 168 -1.77 3.07 -10.90
N TRP A 169 -1.73 1.73 -10.75
CA TRP A 169 -1.11 1.07 -9.59
C TRP A 169 0.37 1.45 -9.36
N PRO A 170 1.27 1.38 -10.37
CA PRO A 170 2.67 1.76 -10.16
C PRO A 170 2.84 3.25 -9.85
N ILE A 171 1.98 4.10 -10.42
CA ILE A 171 1.99 5.55 -10.18
C ILE A 171 1.47 5.85 -8.77
N ALA A 172 0.40 5.17 -8.36
CA ALA A 172 -0.23 5.29 -7.07
C ALA A 172 0.71 4.82 -5.96
N GLU A 173 1.42 3.70 -6.15
CA GLU A 173 2.44 3.24 -5.22
C GLU A 173 3.52 4.32 -5.02
N GLN A 174 4.11 4.84 -6.11
CA GLN A 174 5.13 5.91 -6.01
C GLN A 174 4.58 7.19 -5.39
N ARG A 175 3.30 7.49 -5.62
CA ARG A 175 2.65 8.69 -5.08
C ARG A 175 2.33 8.55 -3.59
N VAL A 176 1.83 7.40 -3.14
CA VAL A 176 1.67 7.06 -1.72
C VAL A 176 3.01 7.10 -1.04
N LEU A 177 4.03 6.52 -1.68
CA LEU A 177 5.39 6.62 -1.21
C LEU A 177 5.80 8.10 -1.03
N SER A 178 5.52 8.99 -1.97
CA SER A 178 6.00 10.37 -1.92
C SER A 178 5.17 11.29 -1.00
N PHE A 179 3.85 11.07 -0.92
CA PHE A 179 2.89 12.01 -0.35
C PHE A 179 1.83 11.35 0.54
N GLY A 180 1.96 10.06 0.85
CA GLY A 180 1.05 9.32 1.72
C GLY A 180 1.40 9.49 3.20
N TYR A 181 0.46 9.09 4.06
CA TYR A 181 0.62 9.12 5.51
C TYR A 181 1.09 7.76 6.04
N PHE A 182 2.19 7.74 6.80
CA PHE A 182 2.83 6.51 7.28
C PHE A 182 2.63 6.22 8.78
N GLY A 183 1.67 6.90 9.43
CA GLY A 183 1.45 6.76 10.86
C GLY A 183 2.32 7.69 11.72
N LYS A 184 2.00 7.76 13.02
CA LYS A 184 2.81 8.47 14.04
C LYS A 184 3.87 7.58 14.67
N GLU A 185 3.60 6.26 14.74
CA GLU A 185 4.63 5.32 15.17
C GLU A 185 5.71 5.30 14.11
N PRO A 186 6.98 5.53 14.46
CA PRO A 186 8.04 5.30 13.50
C PRO A 186 7.97 3.84 13.08
N LEU A 187 8.03 3.54 11.77
CA LEU A 187 8.39 2.19 11.35
C LEU A 187 9.69 1.86 12.09
N LYS A 188 9.67 0.77 12.86
CA LYS A 188 10.87 0.39 13.59
C LYS A 188 11.96 0.10 12.56
N GLU A 189 13.16 0.54 12.89
CA GLU A 189 14.32 0.35 12.03
C GLU A 189 14.52 -1.15 11.81
N VAL A 190 14.53 -1.58 10.54
CA VAL A 190 14.86 -2.96 10.19
C VAL A 190 16.30 -3.19 10.61
N LYS A 191 16.52 -4.17 11.47
CA LYS A 191 17.85 -4.54 11.99
C LYS A 191 18.34 -5.87 11.43
N LEU A 192 17.42 -6.69 10.91
CA LEU A 192 17.71 -8.00 10.34
C LEU A 192 16.95 -8.16 9.03
N LEU A 193 17.66 -8.49 7.96
CA LEU A 193 17.10 -9.12 6.77
C LEU A 193 17.41 -10.61 6.80
N VAL A 194 16.39 -11.45 6.69
CA VAL A 194 16.53 -12.87 6.38
C VAL A 194 16.14 -13.11 4.93
N CYS A 195 17.00 -13.77 4.17
CA CYS A 195 16.77 -14.05 2.75
C CYS A 195 16.83 -15.56 2.51
N SER A 196 15.81 -16.10 1.86
CA SER A 196 15.86 -17.47 1.32
C SER A 196 17.02 -17.56 0.33
N PHE A 197 17.72 -18.69 0.30
CA PHE A 197 18.86 -18.86 -0.60
C PHE A 197 18.39 -19.16 -2.02
N ASP A 198 17.77 -20.31 -2.21
CA ASP A 198 17.32 -20.78 -3.52
C ASP A 198 16.01 -20.09 -3.93
N GLY A 199 16.04 -19.42 -5.09
CA GLY A 199 14.89 -18.71 -5.66
C GLY A 199 14.71 -17.27 -5.15
N CYS A 200 15.55 -16.81 -4.22
CA CYS A 200 15.66 -15.38 -3.86
C CYS A 200 17.06 -14.83 -4.18
N LEU A 201 18.10 -15.29 -3.47
CA LEU A 201 19.48 -14.89 -3.75
C LEU A 201 20.00 -15.55 -5.03
N THR A 202 19.59 -16.79 -5.30
CA THR A 202 19.83 -17.47 -6.58
C THR A 202 18.53 -17.53 -7.38
N ASN A 203 18.62 -17.87 -8.66
CA ASN A 203 17.45 -18.09 -9.52
C ASN A 203 16.81 -19.47 -9.35
N GLY A 204 17.18 -20.21 -8.29
CA GLY A 204 16.67 -21.56 -8.01
C GLY A 204 17.19 -22.66 -8.92
N ARG A 205 17.97 -22.35 -9.96
CA ARG A 205 18.58 -23.36 -10.83
C ARG A 205 19.83 -23.95 -10.17
N ILE A 206 19.87 -25.27 -10.10
CA ILE A 206 21.02 -26.04 -9.63
C ILE A 206 21.54 -26.85 -10.82
N TYR A 207 22.76 -26.58 -11.23
CA TYR A 207 23.46 -27.36 -12.25
C TYR A 207 24.26 -28.44 -11.55
N VAL A 208 23.99 -29.70 -11.88
CA VAL A 208 24.64 -30.86 -11.25
C VAL A 208 25.54 -31.54 -12.27
N THR A 209 26.80 -31.77 -11.91
CA THR A 209 27.77 -32.52 -12.73
C THR A 209 27.67 -34.03 -12.49
N GLU A 210 28.30 -34.84 -13.34
CA GLU A 210 28.34 -36.30 -13.18
C GLU A 210 28.96 -36.75 -11.84
N ASP A 211 29.90 -35.96 -11.30
CA ASP A 211 30.52 -36.20 -9.99
C ASP A 211 29.73 -35.57 -8.82
N GLN A 212 28.45 -35.24 -9.03
CA GLN A 212 27.52 -34.70 -8.03
C GLN A 212 27.97 -33.36 -7.42
N LYS A 213 28.75 -32.56 -8.16
CA LYS A 213 29.03 -31.18 -7.77
C LYS A 213 27.88 -30.30 -8.23
N GLU A 214 27.50 -29.37 -7.36
CA GLU A 214 26.47 -28.38 -7.64
C GLU A 214 27.09 -27.04 -8.00
N MET A 215 26.54 -26.41 -9.03
CA MET A 215 26.81 -25.02 -9.38
C MET A 215 25.49 -24.24 -9.37
N VAL A 216 25.52 -23.06 -8.76
CA VAL A 216 24.42 -22.10 -8.75
C VAL A 216 24.93 -20.75 -9.25
N SER A 217 24.02 -19.87 -9.66
CA SER A 217 24.33 -18.50 -10.04
C SER A 217 23.59 -17.49 -9.16
N TYR A 218 24.19 -16.32 -8.97
CA TYR A 218 23.64 -15.18 -8.27
C TYR A 218 24.05 -13.89 -8.99
N ASP A 219 23.28 -12.82 -8.82
CA ASP A 219 23.56 -11.53 -9.45
C ASP A 219 24.50 -10.69 -8.59
N TYR A 220 25.46 -10.02 -9.22
CA TYR A 220 26.36 -9.09 -8.52
C TYR A 220 25.59 -7.91 -7.88
N ARG A 221 24.49 -7.48 -8.48
CA ARG A 221 23.62 -6.43 -7.94
C ARG A 221 23.07 -6.81 -6.56
N ASP A 222 22.69 -8.08 -6.39
CA ASP A 222 22.20 -8.61 -5.11
C ASP A 222 23.28 -8.58 -4.04
N ILE A 223 24.54 -8.86 -4.41
CA ILE A 223 25.68 -8.75 -3.49
C ILE A 223 25.90 -7.30 -3.06
N VAL A 224 25.85 -6.35 -4.00
CA VAL A 224 25.90 -4.92 -3.68
C VAL A 224 24.75 -4.53 -2.74
N GLY A 225 23.54 -5.08 -2.93
CA GLY A 225 22.40 -4.89 -2.03
C GLY A 225 22.69 -5.36 -0.60
N ILE A 226 23.23 -6.58 -0.46
CA ILE A 226 23.63 -7.15 0.84
C ILE A 226 24.69 -6.27 1.52
N ASP A 227 25.70 -5.80 0.78
CA ASP A 227 26.74 -4.93 1.32
C ASP A 227 26.21 -3.57 1.77
N LEU A 228 25.27 -3.00 1.02
CA LEU A 228 24.61 -1.74 1.41
C LEU A 228 23.81 -1.89 2.70
N LEU A 229 23.08 -3.00 2.86
CA LEU A 229 22.34 -3.30 4.09
C LEU A 229 23.30 -3.38 5.29
N LYS A 230 24.40 -4.12 5.15
CA LYS A 230 25.43 -4.24 6.20
C LYS A 230 26.06 -2.90 6.55
N LYS A 231 26.38 -2.07 5.56
CA LYS A 231 26.92 -0.71 5.78
C LYS A 231 25.97 0.20 6.55
N ARG A 232 24.66 -0.02 6.44
CA ARG A 232 23.62 0.67 7.22
C ARG A 232 23.30 -0.02 8.56
N GLY A 233 24.11 -1.00 8.99
CA GLY A 233 23.93 -1.68 10.27
C GLY A 233 22.85 -2.75 10.28
N ILE A 234 22.28 -3.09 9.11
CA ILE A 234 21.28 -4.16 8.99
C ILE A 234 22.02 -5.49 8.82
N GLN A 235 21.83 -6.41 9.77
CA GLN A 235 22.40 -7.75 9.67
C GLN A 235 21.67 -8.52 8.57
N VAL A 236 22.42 -9.25 7.74
CA VAL A 236 21.83 -10.13 6.71
C VAL A 236 22.13 -11.58 7.07
N ARG A 237 21.08 -12.40 7.12
CA ARG A 237 21.17 -13.86 7.32
C ARG A 237 20.52 -14.60 6.17
N LEU A 238 21.06 -15.77 5.84
CA LEU A 238 20.57 -16.63 4.75
C LEU A 238 19.93 -17.89 5.31
N ILE A 239 18.83 -18.33 4.71
CA ILE A 239 18.14 -19.55 5.11
C ILE A 239 17.86 -20.43 3.90
N ALA A 240 18.09 -21.73 4.02
CA ALA A 240 17.88 -22.68 2.94
C ALA A 240 17.24 -23.97 3.44
N ASP A 241 16.33 -24.54 2.65
CA ASP A 241 15.64 -25.80 2.94
C ASP A 241 16.57 -27.02 2.75
N ARG A 242 17.57 -26.90 1.87
CA ARG A 242 18.55 -27.95 1.56
C ARG A 242 19.93 -27.66 2.18
N ASP A 243 20.80 -28.66 2.16
CA ASP A 243 22.22 -28.45 2.46
C ASP A 243 22.92 -27.78 1.27
N CYS A 244 23.33 -26.54 1.46
CA CYS A 244 24.10 -25.77 0.47
C CYS A 244 25.31 -25.07 1.12
N LEU A 245 25.79 -25.59 2.27
CA LEU A 245 26.81 -24.92 3.09
C LEU A 245 28.11 -24.67 2.33
N LYS A 246 28.55 -25.62 1.51
CA LYS A 246 29.76 -25.50 0.67
C LYS A 246 29.62 -24.36 -0.34
N THR A 247 28.49 -24.31 -1.03
CA THR A 247 28.17 -23.31 -2.04
C THR A 247 28.12 -21.91 -1.43
N LEU A 248 27.42 -21.76 -0.30
CA LEU A 248 27.35 -20.51 0.45
C LEU A 248 28.73 -20.03 0.93
N SER A 249 29.56 -20.95 1.45
CA SER A 249 30.90 -20.63 1.91
C SER A 249 31.79 -20.12 0.77
N ALA A 250 31.66 -20.69 -0.42
CA ALA A 250 32.39 -20.27 -1.61
C ALA A 250 32.00 -18.86 -2.10
N MET A 251 30.78 -18.38 -1.81
CA MET A 251 30.35 -17.03 -2.16
C MET A 251 30.98 -15.92 -1.30
N GLN A 252 31.57 -16.27 -0.14
CA GLN A 252 32.28 -15.34 0.75
C GLN A 252 31.47 -14.09 1.16
N LEU A 253 30.14 -14.22 1.25
CA LEU A 253 29.25 -13.09 1.52
C LEU A 253 29.38 -12.52 2.94
N GLY A 254 30.00 -13.25 3.88
CA GLY A 254 30.07 -12.85 5.28
C GLY A 254 28.69 -12.76 5.96
N CYS A 255 27.73 -13.58 5.52
CA CYS A 255 26.40 -13.70 6.12
C CYS A 255 26.33 -14.96 6.99
N ILE A 256 25.61 -14.89 8.11
CA ILE A 256 25.27 -16.09 8.89
C ILE A 256 24.21 -16.86 8.12
N ALA A 257 24.38 -18.18 7.96
CA ALA A 257 23.44 -19.01 7.23
C ALA A 257 22.92 -20.18 8.08
N LYS A 258 21.64 -20.54 7.89
CA LYS A 258 21.07 -21.82 8.33
C LYS A 258 20.66 -22.63 7.10
N VAL A 259 21.28 -23.78 6.93
CA VAL A 259 20.96 -24.75 5.87
C VAL A 259 20.16 -25.92 6.44
N SER A 260 19.53 -26.71 5.56
CA SER A 260 18.69 -27.85 5.93
C SER A 260 17.59 -27.48 6.94
N ALA A 261 17.00 -26.29 6.77
CA ALA A 261 15.97 -25.78 7.65
C ALA A 261 14.62 -26.43 7.34
N THR A 262 14.21 -27.41 8.15
CA THR A 262 12.90 -28.07 8.00
C THR A 262 11.73 -27.22 8.50
N ASN A 263 12.01 -26.26 9.39
CA ASN A 263 11.03 -25.28 9.87
C ASN A 263 11.69 -23.89 9.91
N LYS A 264 11.52 -23.14 8.81
CA LYS A 264 12.09 -21.79 8.66
C LYS A 264 11.55 -20.80 9.68
N LEU A 265 10.29 -20.94 10.09
CA LEU A 265 9.69 -20.08 11.11
C LEU A 265 10.39 -20.26 12.46
N GLN A 266 10.67 -21.50 12.87
CA GLN A 266 11.38 -21.75 14.12
C GLN A 266 12.79 -21.13 14.10
N VAL A 267 13.51 -21.29 12.99
CA VAL A 267 14.84 -20.69 12.81
C VAL A 267 14.77 -19.16 12.93
N LEU A 268 13.75 -18.54 12.32
CA LEU A 268 13.54 -17.11 12.39
C LEU A 268 13.20 -16.65 13.81
N GLU A 269 12.38 -17.41 14.54
CA GLU A 269 12.03 -17.16 15.94
C GLU A 269 13.25 -17.25 16.86
N ASP A 270 14.12 -18.24 16.64
CA ASP A 270 15.37 -18.41 17.37
C ASP A 270 16.29 -17.20 17.15
N TRP A 271 16.52 -16.81 15.88
CA TRP A 271 17.32 -15.63 15.56
C TRP A 271 16.75 -14.33 16.12
N LYS A 272 15.43 -14.17 16.04
CA LYS A 272 14.73 -13.05 16.66
C LYS A 272 15.00 -12.98 18.15
N LYS A 273 14.93 -14.12 18.85
CA LYS A 273 15.16 -14.22 20.30
C LYS A 273 16.62 -13.94 20.65
N ASP A 274 17.56 -14.56 19.94
CA ASP A 274 19.00 -14.42 20.17
C ASP A 274 19.47 -12.96 19.99
N MET A 275 18.86 -12.25 19.05
CA MET A 275 19.17 -10.84 18.78
C MET A 275 18.34 -9.85 19.59
N GLY A 276 17.39 -10.33 20.42
CA GLY A 276 16.49 -9.46 21.18
C GLY A 276 15.58 -8.58 20.31
N LEU A 277 15.20 -9.05 19.13
CA LEU A 277 14.40 -8.29 18.16
C LEU A 277 12.90 -8.50 18.35
N SER A 278 12.13 -7.48 17.98
CA SER A 278 10.69 -7.59 17.70
C SER A 278 10.43 -7.92 16.23
N TRP A 279 9.26 -8.50 15.92
CA TRP A 279 8.88 -8.82 14.54
C TRP A 279 8.95 -7.60 13.60
N LYS A 280 8.56 -6.42 14.11
CA LYS A 280 8.64 -5.13 13.40
C LYS A 280 10.06 -4.73 12.95
N GLU A 281 11.12 -5.32 13.53
CA GLU A 281 12.53 -5.01 13.20
C GLU A 281 13.15 -6.04 12.23
N ILE A 282 12.35 -6.99 11.74
CA ILE A 282 12.79 -8.08 10.86
C ILE A 282 12.15 -7.90 9.49
N ALA A 283 13.00 -7.91 8.46
CA ALA A 283 12.61 -8.07 7.07
C ALA A 283 12.85 -9.52 6.62
N TYR A 284 11.97 -10.06 5.78
CA TYR A 284 12.10 -11.40 5.21
C TYR A 284 11.87 -11.38 3.70
N LEU A 285 12.80 -11.94 2.93
CA LEU A 285 12.66 -12.19 1.49
C LEU A 285 12.58 -13.70 1.26
N GLY A 286 11.43 -14.16 0.77
CA GLY A 286 11.15 -15.59 0.53
C GLY A 286 10.52 -15.83 -0.84
N ASN A 287 10.34 -17.09 -1.22
CA ASN A 287 9.79 -17.45 -2.52
C ASN A 287 8.91 -18.71 -2.53
N GLU A 288 9.01 -19.55 -1.49
CA GLU A 288 8.32 -20.84 -1.42
C GLU A 288 7.19 -20.88 -0.38
N GLU A 289 6.39 -21.94 -0.44
CA GLU A 289 5.37 -22.21 0.58
C GLU A 289 5.98 -22.33 1.99
N SER A 290 7.20 -22.88 2.10
CA SER A 290 7.96 -22.97 3.36
C SER A 290 8.29 -21.61 3.98
N ASP A 291 8.21 -20.51 3.22
CA ASP A 291 8.46 -19.14 3.67
C ASP A 291 7.20 -18.41 4.14
N VAL A 292 6.00 -18.91 3.82
CA VAL A 292 4.72 -18.18 4.00
C VAL A 292 4.51 -17.67 5.42
N GLU A 293 4.76 -18.51 6.42
CA GLU A 293 4.58 -18.11 7.82
C GLU A 293 5.65 -17.11 8.29
N CYS A 294 6.85 -17.15 7.71
CA CYS A 294 7.87 -16.12 7.95
C CYS A 294 7.46 -14.78 7.32
N LEU A 295 6.96 -14.81 6.08
CA LEU A 295 6.48 -13.63 5.35
C LEU A 295 5.34 -12.93 6.08
N LYS A 296 4.40 -13.69 6.65
CA LYS A 296 3.28 -13.13 7.44
C LYS A 296 3.69 -12.51 8.77
N LYS A 297 4.71 -13.06 9.43
CA LYS A 297 5.14 -12.58 10.76
C LYS A 297 6.17 -11.45 10.70
N ALA A 298 7.01 -11.39 9.66
CA ALA A 298 8.03 -10.36 9.53
C ALA A 298 7.40 -8.96 9.47
N GLY A 299 8.07 -7.97 10.05
CA GLY A 299 7.62 -6.57 10.03
C GLY A 299 7.63 -5.97 8.62
N MET A 300 8.50 -6.49 7.77
CA MET A 300 8.50 -6.24 6.33
C MET A 300 8.73 -7.57 5.61
N SER A 301 7.96 -7.84 4.57
CA SER A 301 8.10 -9.05 3.79
C SER A 301 8.11 -8.74 2.30
N GLY A 302 8.98 -9.43 1.59
CA GLY A 302 9.16 -9.31 0.15
C GLY A 302 9.21 -10.69 -0.49
N VAL A 303 8.86 -10.74 -1.77
CA VAL A 303 9.11 -11.91 -2.63
C VAL A 303 9.66 -11.47 -3.98
N PRO A 304 10.47 -12.30 -4.66
CA PRO A 304 10.79 -12.13 -6.08
C PRO A 304 9.56 -12.27 -6.99
N ALA A 305 9.64 -11.72 -8.21
CA ALA A 305 8.54 -11.76 -9.19
C ALA A 305 8.08 -13.18 -9.56
N ASP A 306 8.99 -14.14 -9.50
CA ASP A 306 8.81 -15.55 -9.85
C ASP A 306 8.53 -16.46 -8.64
N ALA A 307 8.25 -15.88 -7.47
CA ALA A 307 7.85 -16.62 -6.28
C ALA A 307 6.52 -17.37 -6.48
N CYS A 308 6.29 -18.44 -5.71
CA CYS A 308 5.04 -19.18 -5.78
C CYS A 308 3.84 -18.33 -5.35
N ALA A 309 2.64 -18.64 -5.86
CA ALA A 309 1.44 -17.83 -5.63
C ALA A 309 1.08 -17.68 -4.14
N LEU A 310 1.38 -18.69 -3.31
CA LEU A 310 1.15 -18.63 -1.87
C LEU A 310 2.09 -17.63 -1.18
N ALA A 311 3.38 -17.62 -1.57
CA ALA A 311 4.35 -16.65 -1.06
C ALA A 311 4.00 -15.23 -1.50
N GLN A 312 3.62 -15.03 -2.77
CA GLN A 312 3.20 -13.71 -3.28
C GLN A 312 2.01 -13.14 -2.50
N LYS A 313 1.00 -13.96 -2.18
CA LYS A 313 -0.16 -13.54 -1.38
C LYS A 313 0.20 -13.21 0.07
N ALA A 314 1.28 -13.78 0.60
CA ALA A 314 1.70 -13.59 1.98
C ALA A 314 2.63 -12.38 2.17
N ALA A 315 3.25 -11.89 1.10
CA ALA A 315 4.23 -10.83 1.15
C ALA A 315 3.61 -9.44 1.06
N GLY A 316 4.20 -8.47 1.76
CA GLY A 316 3.83 -7.05 1.65
C GLY A 316 4.40 -6.34 0.42
N TYR A 317 5.39 -6.95 -0.24
CA TYR A 317 6.04 -6.40 -1.43
C TYR A 317 6.38 -7.51 -2.43
N ILE A 318 6.03 -7.31 -3.69
CA ILE A 318 6.41 -8.21 -4.80
C ILE A 318 7.41 -7.46 -5.65
N CYS A 319 8.63 -7.97 -5.73
CA CYS A 319 9.67 -7.39 -6.57
C CYS A 319 9.28 -7.51 -8.04
N LYS A 320 9.74 -6.56 -8.86
CA LYS A 320 9.72 -6.65 -10.32
C LYS A 320 10.78 -7.62 -10.81
N SER A 321 11.89 -7.72 -10.08
CA SER A 321 13.00 -8.63 -10.39
C SER A 321 12.72 -10.06 -9.88
N SER A 322 13.12 -11.04 -10.68
CA SER A 322 13.12 -12.46 -10.30
C SER A 322 14.29 -12.83 -9.37
N GLY A 323 14.21 -14.00 -8.75
CA GLY A 323 15.26 -14.57 -7.91
C GLY A 323 16.61 -14.62 -8.61
N GLY A 324 17.68 -14.27 -7.89
CA GLY A 324 19.06 -14.21 -8.41
C GLY A 324 19.25 -13.30 -9.61
N SER A 325 18.35 -12.33 -9.80
CA SER A 325 18.37 -11.38 -10.91
C SER A 325 18.15 -9.93 -10.44
N GLY A 326 18.49 -9.61 -9.19
CA GLY A 326 18.33 -8.28 -8.60
C GLY A 326 17.22 -8.14 -7.55
N ALA A 327 16.50 -9.20 -7.21
CA ALA A 327 15.40 -9.14 -6.23
C ALA A 327 15.88 -8.75 -4.83
N VAL A 328 17.05 -9.22 -4.38
CA VAL A 328 17.62 -8.85 -3.08
C VAL A 328 18.00 -7.37 -3.09
N ARG A 329 18.57 -6.88 -4.19
CA ARG A 329 18.91 -5.48 -4.37
C ARG A 329 17.68 -4.58 -4.34
N GLU A 330 16.66 -4.95 -5.09
CA GLU A 330 15.39 -4.22 -5.17
C GLU A 330 14.73 -4.13 -3.79
N PHE A 331 14.66 -5.24 -3.07
CA PHE A 331 14.09 -5.25 -1.72
C PHE A 331 14.92 -4.45 -0.71
N ALA A 332 16.25 -4.47 -0.82
CA ALA A 332 17.12 -3.62 -0.01
C ALA A 332 16.83 -2.12 -0.22
N GLU A 333 16.64 -1.69 -1.48
CA GLU A 333 16.28 -0.31 -1.81
C GLU A 333 14.88 0.06 -1.30
N HIS A 334 13.93 -0.88 -1.38
CA HIS A 334 12.60 -0.70 -0.81
C HIS A 334 12.65 -0.49 0.72
N ILE A 335 13.47 -1.29 1.43
CA ILE A 335 13.72 -1.10 2.87
C ILE A 335 14.28 0.31 3.14
N PHE A 336 15.26 0.75 2.35
CA PHE A 336 15.87 2.07 2.53
C PHE A 336 14.88 3.23 2.30
N LEU A 337 14.04 3.15 1.26
CA LEU A 337 13.04 4.16 0.98
C LEU A 337 12.04 4.33 2.11
N LEU A 338 11.63 3.23 2.75
CA LEU A 338 10.72 3.27 3.89
C LEU A 338 11.41 3.82 5.14
N LEU A 339 12.67 3.44 5.40
CA LEU A 339 13.44 3.97 6.51
C LEU A 339 13.73 5.49 6.38
N GLU A 340 14.05 5.96 5.18
CA GLU A 340 14.31 7.39 4.93
C GLU A 340 13.09 8.26 5.20
N LYS A 341 11.88 7.78 4.88
CA LYS A 341 10.63 8.51 5.17
C LYS A 341 10.29 8.58 6.64
N VAL A 342 10.62 7.55 7.39
CA VAL A 342 10.49 7.58 8.86
C VAL A 342 11.40 8.65 9.43
N ASN A 343 12.63 8.73 8.91
CA ASN A 343 13.60 9.72 9.37
C ASN A 343 13.25 11.15 8.94
N SER A 344 12.61 11.36 7.78
CA SER A 344 12.13 12.69 7.37
C SER A 344 10.90 13.12 8.16
N ALA A 345 9.96 12.20 8.43
CA ALA A 345 8.81 12.46 9.29
C ALA A 345 9.18 12.79 10.75
N ARG A 346 10.34 12.33 11.23
CA ARG A 346 10.88 12.70 12.56
C ARG A 346 11.44 14.12 12.65
N LYS A 347 11.78 14.73 11.51
CA LYS A 347 12.40 16.07 11.46
C LYS A 347 11.39 17.20 11.22
N GLN A 348 10.16 16.86 10.83
CA GLN A 348 9.02 17.78 10.76
C GLN A 348 8.23 17.68 12.06
#